data_AF-A0A1T4X252-F1
#
_entry.id   AF-A0A1T4X252-F1
#
_cell.length_a   1.000
_cell.length_b   1.000
_cell.length_c   1.000
_cell.angle_alpha   90.00
_cell.angle_beta   90.00
_cell.angle_gamma   90.00
#
_symmetry.space_group_name_H-M   'P 1'
#
loop_
_entity.id
_entity.type
_entity.pdbx_description
1 polymer ?
#
loop_
_entity_poly.entity_id
_entity_poly.type
_entity_poly.pdbx_seq_one_letter_code
_entity_poly.pdbx_strand_id
1 'polypeptide(L)' 'MLRGIMVWTKEELQEQLTQWKQALLRVSGGKSYTIGSRALTLQDVAEIRTTITFLRDELRALSGESGPIVVVGRVRR' A
#
# COMPACT_ATOMS: atom_id res chain seq x y z
N MET A 1 14.08 7.12 -21.18
CA MET A 1 13.46 7.09 -19.84
C MET A 1 12.44 5.97 -19.82
N LEU A 2 12.75 4.84 -19.18
CA LEU A 2 11.77 3.78 -18.98
C LEU A 2 10.78 4.30 -17.94
N ARG A 3 9.60 4.74 -18.39
CA ARG A 3 8.45 4.99 -17.52
C ARG A 3 8.12 3.63 -16.92
N GLY A 4 8.56 3.38 -15.68
CA GLY A 4 8.10 2.20 -14.95
C GLY A 4 6.58 2.17 -15.06
N ILE A 5 6.02 1.03 -15.43
CA ILE A 5 4.59 0.90 -15.73
C ILE A 5 3.83 1.06 -14.42
N MET A 6 3.63 2.31 -14.00
CA MET A 6 2.71 2.66 -12.93
C MET A 6 1.31 2.47 -13.49
N VAL A 7 0.66 1.42 -13.01
CA VAL A 7 -0.68 1.02 -13.45
C VAL A 7 -1.75 2.02 -12.99
N TRP A 8 -1.45 2.83 -11.97
CA TRP A 8 -2.39 3.75 -11.33
C TRP A 8 -1.95 5.22 -11.41
N THR A 9 -2.95 6.11 -11.51
CA THR A 9 -2.78 7.55 -11.32
C THR A 9 -2.62 7.92 -9.85
N LYS A 10 -2.24 9.18 -9.57
CA LYS A 10 -2.12 9.69 -8.21
C LYS A 10 -3.47 9.63 -7.47
N GLU A 11 -4.54 10.00 -8.18
CA GLU A 11 -5.90 10.04 -7.67
C GLU A 11 -6.39 8.62 -7.32
N GLU A 12 -6.13 7.65 -8.20
CA GLU A 12 -6.47 6.24 -7.98
C GLU A 12 -5.72 5.66 -6.77
N LEU A 13 -4.43 5.97 -6.60
CA LEU A 13 -3.67 5.56 -5.42
C LEU A 13 -4.22 6.17 -4.14
N GLN A 14 -4.63 7.44 -4.16
CA GLN A 14 -5.24 8.10 -3.00
C GLN A 14 -6.61 7.47 -2.65
N GLU A 15 -7.41 7.14 -3.66
CA GLU A 15 -8.68 6.46 -3.47
C GLU A 15 -8.48 5.08 -2.84
N GLN A 16 -7.59 4.27 -3.41
CA GLN A 16 -7.27 2.95 -2.86
C GLN A 16 -6.73 3.07 -1.43
N LEU A 17 -5.80 3.99 -1.17
CA LEU A 17 -5.25 4.18 0.16
C LEU A 17 -6.32 4.60 1.18
N THR A 18 -7.35 5.32 0.74
CA THR A 18 -8.53 5.64 1.57
C THR A 18 -9.35 4.39 1.87
N GLN A 19 -9.66 3.56 0.87
CA GLN A 19 -10.40 2.30 1.05
C GLN A 19 -9.68 1.34 2.01
N TRP A 20 -8.37 1.15 1.83
CA TRP A 20 -7.57 0.26 2.67
C TRP A 20 -7.41 0.79 4.11
N LYS A 21 -7.34 2.10 4.32
CA LYS A 21 -7.39 2.71 5.66
C LYS A 21 -8.74 2.48 6.35
N GLN A 22 -9.84 2.59 5.60
CA GLN A 22 -11.17 2.28 6.14
C GLN A 22 -11.28 0.80 6.50
N ALA A 23 -10.75 -0.10 5.66
CA ALA A 23 -10.68 -1.52 5.96
C ALA A 23 -9.95 -1.76 7.29
N LEU A 24 -8.77 -1.16 7.48
CA LEU A 24 -8.00 -1.27 8.72
C LEU A 24 -8.81 -0.82 9.95
N LEU A 25 -9.50 0.32 9.85
CA LEU A 25 -10.32 0.84 10.93
C LEU A 25 -11.47 -0.12 11.29
N ARG A 26 -12.14 -0.68 10.29
CA ARG A 26 -13.26 -1.61 10.49
C ARG A 26 -12.81 -2.92 11.10
N VAL A 27 -11.74 -3.53 10.58
CA VAL A 27 -11.22 -4.80 11.11
C VAL A 27 -10.64 -4.65 12.51
N SER A 28 -10.02 -3.50 12.81
CA SER A 28 -9.55 -3.21 14.17
C SER A 28 -10.69 -3.10 15.19
N GLY A 29 -11.90 -2.73 14.74
CA GLY A 29 -13.12 -2.76 15.53
C GLY A 29 -13.85 -4.10 15.53
N GLY A 30 -13.23 -5.18 15.03
CA GLY A 30 -13.82 -6.53 14.99
C GLY A 30 -14.83 -6.75 13.86
N LYS A 31 -14.96 -5.81 12.91
CA LYS A 31 -15.91 -5.91 11.79
C LYS A 31 -15.18 -6.32 10.51
N SER A 32 -15.77 -7.18 9.69
CA SER A 32 -15.26 -7.43 8.35
C SER A 32 -15.49 -6.23 7.42
N TYR A 33 -14.63 -6.08 6.42
CA TYR A 33 -14.76 -5.05 5.38
C TYR A 33 -14.48 -5.65 4.01
N THR A 34 -15.37 -5.39 3.04
CA THR A 34 -15.26 -5.99 1.70
C THR A 34 -14.68 -4.99 0.72
N ILE A 35 -13.61 -5.38 0.03
CA ILE A 35 -13.05 -4.66 -1.12
C ILE A 35 -13.23 -5.54 -2.34
N GLY A 36 -14.01 -5.07 -3.33
CA GLY A 36 -14.37 -5.87 -4.50
C GLY A 36 -15.08 -7.17 -4.09
N SER A 37 -14.48 -8.31 -4.40
CA SER A 37 -14.98 -9.64 -4.06
C SER A 37 -14.38 -10.23 -2.79
N ARG A 38 -13.41 -9.57 -2.15
CA ARG A 38 -12.70 -10.10 -0.99
C ARG A 38 -13.19 -9.45 0.31
N ALA A 39 -13.58 -10.29 1.26
CA ALA A 39 -13.83 -9.86 2.64
C ALA A 39 -12.52 -9.88 3.44
N LEU A 40 -12.17 -8.75 4.03
CA LEU A 40 -11.03 -8.57 4.92
C LEU A 40 -11.50 -8.63 6.37
N THR A 41 -10.69 -9.27 7.20
CA THR A 41 -10.97 -9.51 8.62
C THR A 41 -9.77 -9.13 9.49
N LEU A 42 -9.87 -9.34 10.81
CA LEU A 42 -8.76 -9.12 11.73
C LEU A 42 -7.52 -9.99 11.40
N GLN A 43 -7.73 -11.15 10.77
CA GLN A 43 -6.65 -12.04 10.35
C GLN A 43 -5.80 -11.42 9.22
N ASP A 44 -6.40 -10.54 8.40
CA ASP A 44 -5.75 -9.90 7.26
C ASP A 44 -5.00 -8.60 7.62
N VAL A 45 -4.93 -8.22 8.91
CA VAL A 45 -4.34 -6.93 9.34
C VAL A 45 -2.90 -6.73 8.86
N ALA A 46 -2.09 -7.80 8.85
CA ALA A 46 -0.72 -7.74 8.36
C ALA A 46 -0.67 -7.38 6.86
N GLU A 47 -1.57 -7.98 6.07
CA GLU A 47 -1.69 -7.67 4.65
C GLU A 47 -2.18 -6.24 4.44
N ILE A 48 -3.25 -5.83 5.13
CA ILE A 48 -3.80 -4.47 5.02
C ILE A 48 -2.71 -3.41 5.26
N ARG A 49 -1.88 -3.58 6.30
CA ARG A 49 -0.77 -2.67 6.60
C ARG A 49 0.31 -2.68 5.52
N THR A 50 0.61 -3.85 4.98
CA THR A 50 1.59 -4.01 3.89
C THR A 50 1.09 -3.30 2.63
N THR A 51 -0.18 -3.49 2.26
CA THR A 51 -0.80 -2.83 1.10
C THR A 51 -0.84 -1.31 1.27
N ILE A 52 -1.19 -0.80 2.46
CA ILE A 52 -1.16 0.64 2.73
C ILE A 52 0.26 1.20 2.56
N THR A 53 1.27 0.47 3.03
CA THR A 53 2.68 0.90 2.91
C THR A 53 3.10 0.95 1.44
N PHE A 54 2.79 -0.09 0.67
CA PHE A 54 3.04 -0.14 -0.76
C PHE A 54 2.38 1.03 -1.51
N LEU A 55 1.07 1.26 -1.30
CA LEU A 55 0.34 2.36 -1.97
C LEU A 55 0.90 3.74 -1.62
N ARG A 56 1.34 3.93 -0.37
CA ARG A 56 1.98 5.18 0.06
C ARG A 56 3.33 5.38 -0.63
N ASP A 57 4.12 4.33 -0.75
CA ASP A 57 5.45 4.40 -1.35
C ASP A 57 5.35 4.63 -2.87
N GLU A 58 4.36 4.03 -3.55
CA GLU A 58 4.00 4.33 -4.94
C GLU A 58 3.57 5.81 -5.12
N LEU A 59 2.72 6.31 -4.23
CA LEU A 59 2.26 7.71 -4.28
C LEU A 59 3.43 8.70 -4.09
N ARG A 60 4.37 8.35 -3.22
CA ARG A 60 5.60 9.11 -2.96
C ARG A 60 6.54 9.09 -4.16
N ALA A 61 6.69 7.92 -4.81
CA ALA A 61 7.47 7.80 -6.03
C ALA A 61 6.90 8.66 -7.18
N LEU A 62 5.56 8.69 -7.32
CA LEU A 62 4.86 9.57 -8.28
C LEU A 62 5.05 11.06 -8.00
N SER A 63 5.07 11.44 -6.72
CA SER A 63 5.19 12.85 -6.32
C SER A 63 6.63 13.38 -6.46
N GLY A 64 7.59 12.57 -6.93
CA GLY A 64 8.99 12.96 -7.06
C GLY A 64 9.76 13.00 -5.73
N GLU A 65 9.10 12.70 -4.61
CA GLU A 65 9.68 12.61 -3.28
C GLU A 65 10.38 11.26 -3.07
N SER A 66 11.25 10.88 -4.01
CA SER A 66 12.07 9.66 -3.86
C SER A 66 13.15 9.88 -2.78
N GLY A 67 12.77 9.81 -1.51
CA GLY A 67 13.73 9.71 -0.40
C GLY A 67 14.58 8.43 -0.51
N PRO A 68 15.70 8.34 0.22
CA PRO A 68 16.71 7.32 0.01
C PRO A 68 16.17 5.90 0.22
N ILE A 69 16.44 5.02 -0.76
CA ILE A 69 16.25 3.57 -0.62
C ILE A 69 17.51 3.01 0.06
N VAL A 70 17.40 2.60 1.31
CA VAL A 70 18.50 1.94 2.03
C VAL A 70 18.47 0.45 1.66
N VAL A 71 19.33 0.04 0.73
CA VAL A 71 19.53 -1.37 0.40
C VAL A 71 20.68 -1.92 1.25
N VAL A 72 20.37 -2.80 2.20
CA VAL A 72 21.40 -3.52 2.97
C VAL A 72 21.87 -4.72 2.16
N GLY A 73 22.91 -4.51 1.33
CA GLY A 73 23.60 -5.60 0.64
C GLY A 73 24.53 -6.35 1.61
N ARG A 74 24.37 -7.66 1.75
CA ARG A 74 25.38 -8.51 2.42
C ARG A 74 26.49 -8.83 1.41
N VAL A 75 27.66 -8.20 1.55
CA VAL A 75 28.86 -8.59 0.81
C VAL A 75 29.29 -9.98 1.29
N ARG A 76 29.28 -10.96 0.38
CA ARG A 76 29.99 -12.22 0.61
C ARG A 76 31.46 -11.99 0.22
N ARG A 77 32.35 -12.17 1.18
CA ARG A 77 33.80 -12.19 0.98
C ARG A 77 34.21 -13.51 0.34
#